data_AF-A0A673I9G3-F1
#
_entry.id   AF-A0A673I9G3-F1
#
_cell.length_a   1.000
_cell.length_b   1.000
_cell.length_c   1.000
_cell.angle_alpha   90.00
_cell.angle_beta   90.00
_cell.angle_gamma   90.00
#
_symmetry.space_group_name_H-M   'P 1'
#
loop_
_entity.id
_entity.type
_entity.pdbx_description
1 polymer ?
#
loop_
_entity_poly.entity_id
_entity_poly.type
_entity_poly.pdbx_seq_one_letter_code
_entity_poly.pdbx_strand_id
1 'polypeptide(L)'
;MEFWRHAVRMAACPADVVTWPRQTNQSAVSVCAEVREAGVLRVSIAIMLLWIVSGSLLLFGSFDVWYFLRATWMVIKSWFQGPVRDVLAEQVVHGRVFLHDLDFMCHMNNARYLRECDFARYAYCTRNGLFLAARALDASMLIGATTIRYRRSLAFGEAFELRTRIVAWDEKSFYLEQRFVSKTDGFVSAVMLCRQNVIRGNPQRILDHLCKRKVDCPEISEDLQHWIRFISASSQALRAESGLDDKTK
;
A
#
# COMPACT_ATOMS: atom_id res chain seq x y z
N MET A 1 -31.45 -31.74 42.49
CA MET A 1 -31.14 -33.12 42.02
C MET A 1 -32.45 -33.89 41.75
N GLU A 2 -33.42 -33.29 41.02
CA GLU A 2 -34.75 -33.88 40.80
C GLU A 2 -35.28 -33.69 39.36
N PHE A 3 -34.41 -33.41 38.39
CA PHE A 3 -34.84 -33.25 36.99
C PHE A 3 -34.52 -34.46 36.09
N TRP A 4 -33.76 -35.44 36.59
CA TRP A 4 -33.29 -36.60 35.82
C TRP A 4 -34.06 -37.92 36.05
N ARG A 5 -35.09 -37.95 36.91
CA ARG A 5 -35.89 -39.18 37.13
C ARG A 5 -37.14 -39.28 36.24
N HIS A 6 -37.55 -38.21 35.55
CA HIS A 6 -38.75 -38.24 34.72
C HIS A 6 -38.50 -38.70 33.27
N ALA A 7 -37.27 -38.60 32.77
CA ALA A 7 -36.95 -38.98 31.39
C ALA A 7 -36.74 -40.48 31.14
N VAL A 8 -36.64 -41.30 32.21
CA VAL A 8 -36.38 -42.76 32.08
C VAL A 8 -37.68 -43.60 32.06
N ARG A 9 -38.86 -42.99 32.21
CA ARG A 9 -40.15 -43.71 32.21
C ARG A 9 -40.92 -43.73 30.88
N MET A 10 -40.33 -43.24 29.78
CA MET A 10 -40.95 -43.34 28.43
C MET A 10 -40.23 -44.31 27.49
N ALA A 11 -39.49 -45.29 28.03
CA ALA A 11 -38.83 -46.34 27.25
C ALA A 11 -39.43 -47.73 27.54
N ALA A 12 -40.76 -47.83 27.60
CA ALA A 12 -41.47 -49.10 27.58
C ALA A 12 -42.54 -49.03 26.49
N CYS A 13 -42.14 -49.34 25.25
CA CYS A 13 -43.07 -49.59 24.16
C CYS A 13 -43.63 -51.01 24.33
N PRO A 14 -44.96 -51.22 24.29
CA PRO A 14 -45.53 -52.55 24.33
C PRO A 14 -45.16 -53.31 23.06
N ALA A 15 -44.81 -54.58 23.24
CA ALA A 15 -44.50 -55.51 22.17
C ALA A 15 -45.79 -55.92 21.43
N ASP A 16 -46.29 -55.06 20.55
CA ASP A 16 -47.34 -55.43 19.59
C ASP A 16 -46.73 -55.56 18.19
N VAL A 17 -46.67 -56.82 17.76
CA VAL A 17 -46.19 -57.28 16.46
C VAL A 17 -47.17 -56.80 15.38
N VAL A 18 -46.91 -55.64 14.79
CA VAL A 18 -47.47 -55.23 13.51
C VAL A 18 -46.43 -55.52 12.43
N THR A 19 -46.65 -56.58 11.67
CA THR A 19 -45.85 -56.97 10.50
C THR A 19 -46.04 -55.96 9.38
N TRP A 20 -45.19 -54.93 9.34
CA TRP A 20 -45.09 -54.03 8.19
C TRP A 20 -44.45 -54.76 6.99
N PRO A 21 -44.89 -54.51 5.74
CA PRO A 21 -44.32 -55.16 4.56
C PRO A 21 -42.87 -54.71 4.37
N ARG A 22 -41.98 -55.67 4.19
CA ARG A 22 -40.51 -55.54 4.11
C ARG A 22 -40.02 -54.94 2.78
N GLN A 23 -40.75 -53.99 2.18
CA GLN A 23 -40.53 -53.57 0.79
C GLN A 23 -40.41 -52.06 0.53
N THR A 24 -40.23 -51.23 1.57
CA THR A 24 -40.07 -49.76 1.41
C THR A 24 -38.81 -49.17 2.08
N ASN A 25 -37.81 -49.98 2.40
CA ASN A 25 -36.68 -49.51 3.23
C ASN A 25 -35.43 -49.05 2.43
N GLN A 26 -35.26 -49.45 1.17
CA GLN A 26 -34.07 -49.05 0.39
C GLN A 26 -34.11 -47.59 -0.04
N SER A 27 -35.27 -47.10 -0.50
CA SER A 27 -35.44 -45.71 -0.94
C SER A 27 -35.36 -44.71 0.22
N ALA A 28 -35.92 -45.04 1.39
CA ALA A 28 -35.83 -44.18 2.56
C ALA A 28 -34.39 -44.11 3.13
N VAL A 29 -33.65 -45.22 3.09
CA VAL A 29 -32.24 -45.26 3.50
C VAL A 29 -31.35 -44.50 2.53
N SER A 30 -31.60 -44.57 1.20
CA SER A 30 -30.81 -43.79 0.23
C SER A 30 -31.06 -42.30 0.37
N VAL A 31 -32.31 -41.87 0.55
CA VAL A 31 -32.65 -40.45 0.78
C VAL A 31 -32.03 -39.93 2.09
N CYS A 32 -32.06 -40.71 3.17
CA CYS A 32 -31.38 -40.34 4.42
C CYS A 32 -29.86 -40.25 4.26
N ALA A 33 -29.24 -41.13 3.48
CA ALA A 33 -27.80 -41.08 3.19
C ALA A 33 -27.45 -39.83 2.35
N GLU A 34 -28.23 -39.52 1.33
CA GLU A 34 -28.05 -38.37 0.45
C GLU A 34 -28.25 -37.04 1.18
N VAL A 35 -29.24 -36.95 2.08
CA VAL A 35 -29.45 -35.80 2.97
C VAL A 35 -28.30 -35.64 3.98
N ARG A 36 -27.76 -36.76 4.51
CA ARG A 36 -26.60 -36.74 5.41
C ARG A 36 -25.32 -36.32 4.67
N GLU A 37 -25.07 -36.84 3.47
CA GLU A 37 -23.92 -36.44 2.63
C GLU A 37 -24.01 -34.98 2.22
N ALA A 38 -25.18 -34.51 1.78
CA ALA A 38 -25.43 -33.10 1.50
C ALA A 38 -25.22 -32.23 2.75
N GLY A 39 -25.61 -32.72 3.93
CA GLY A 39 -25.37 -32.06 5.21
C GLY A 39 -23.88 -31.96 5.57
N VAL A 40 -23.12 -33.05 5.42
CA VAL A 40 -21.67 -33.08 5.65
C VAL A 40 -20.95 -32.17 4.67
N LEU A 41 -21.30 -32.21 3.39
CA LEU A 41 -20.73 -31.33 2.37
C LEU A 41 -20.98 -29.86 2.69
N ARG A 42 -22.19 -29.50 3.11
CA ARG A 42 -22.53 -28.12 3.54
C ARG A 42 -21.72 -27.68 4.76
N VAL A 43 -21.54 -28.56 5.74
CA VAL A 43 -20.72 -28.27 6.94
C VAL A 43 -19.24 -28.11 6.58
N SER A 44 -18.70 -28.98 5.71
CA SER A 44 -17.32 -28.88 5.23
C SER A 44 -17.08 -27.59 4.43
N ILE A 45 -18.01 -27.20 3.57
CA ILE A 45 -17.95 -25.91 2.84
C ILE A 45 -18.01 -24.74 3.83
N ALA A 46 -18.90 -24.77 4.81
CA ALA A 46 -19.01 -23.72 5.82
C ALA A 46 -17.73 -23.56 6.65
N ILE A 47 -17.12 -24.66 7.06
CA ILE A 47 -15.82 -24.66 7.78
C ILE A 47 -14.72 -24.08 6.88
N MET A 48 -14.65 -24.48 5.62
CA MET A 48 -13.69 -23.95 4.65
C MET A 48 -13.84 -22.43 4.48
N LEU A 49 -15.08 -21.95 4.30
CA LEU A 49 -15.38 -20.52 4.20
C LEU A 49 -14.98 -19.76 5.47
N LEU A 50 -15.22 -20.34 6.66
CA LEU A 50 -14.80 -19.75 7.93
C LEU A 50 -13.28 -19.57 7.99
N TRP A 51 -12.51 -20.59 7.61
CA TRP A 51 -11.05 -20.50 7.55
C TRP A 51 -10.56 -19.46 6.53
N ILE A 52 -11.19 -19.38 5.36
CA ILE A 52 -10.86 -18.39 4.33
C ILE A 52 -11.12 -16.97 4.86
N VAL A 53 -12.29 -16.72 5.45
CA VAL A 53 -12.64 -15.41 6.01
C VAL A 53 -11.70 -15.05 7.17
N SER A 54 -11.43 -16.00 8.07
CA SER A 54 -10.55 -15.79 9.21
C SER A 54 -9.12 -15.49 8.77
N GLY A 55 -8.59 -16.26 7.80
CA GLY A 55 -7.27 -16.01 7.21
C GLY A 55 -7.19 -14.68 6.48
N SER A 56 -8.26 -14.29 5.77
CA SER A 56 -8.33 -13.00 5.07
C SER A 56 -8.36 -11.82 6.04
N LEU A 57 -9.12 -11.93 7.14
CA LEU A 57 -9.15 -10.91 8.20
C LEU A 57 -7.79 -10.81 8.91
N LEU A 58 -7.13 -11.94 9.18
CA LEU A 58 -5.81 -11.95 9.78
C LEU A 58 -4.77 -11.30 8.88
N LEU A 59 -4.80 -11.58 7.56
CA LEU A 59 -3.94 -10.92 6.59
C LEU A 59 -4.20 -9.41 6.56
N PHE A 60 -5.47 -8.99 6.49
CA PHE A 60 -5.86 -7.59 6.43
C PHE A 60 -5.51 -6.83 7.73
N GLY A 61 -5.59 -7.48 8.88
CA GLY A 61 -5.20 -6.91 10.17
C GLY A 61 -3.69 -6.87 10.40
N SER A 62 -2.94 -7.77 9.78
CA SER A 62 -1.48 -7.90 10.00
C SER A 62 -0.64 -7.15 8.96
N PHE A 63 -1.18 -6.93 7.76
CA PHE A 63 -0.48 -6.27 6.66
C PHE A 63 -1.31 -5.10 6.13
N ASP A 64 -0.64 -4.03 5.69
CA ASP A 64 -1.30 -2.95 4.93
C ASP A 64 -1.59 -3.43 3.49
N VAL A 65 -2.51 -4.40 3.37
CA VAL A 65 -2.89 -5.04 2.09
C VAL A 65 -3.30 -3.98 1.07
N TRP A 66 -4.02 -2.95 1.52
CA TRP A 66 -4.48 -1.88 0.65
C TRP A 66 -3.34 -1.06 0.05
N TYR A 67 -2.30 -0.78 0.85
CA TYR A 67 -1.08 -0.14 0.35
C TYR A 67 -0.43 -0.97 -0.77
N PHE A 68 -0.21 -2.27 -0.56
CA PHE A 68 0.48 -3.11 -1.55
C PHE A 68 -0.34 -3.31 -2.83
N LEU A 69 -1.65 -3.50 -2.71
CA LEU A 69 -2.54 -3.58 -3.88
C LEU A 69 -2.49 -2.28 -4.69
N ARG A 70 -2.57 -1.13 -4.02
CA ARG A 70 -2.55 0.17 -4.71
C ARG A 70 -1.19 0.51 -5.30
N ALA A 71 -0.10 0.20 -4.62
CA ALA A 71 1.26 0.35 -5.14
C ALA A 71 1.45 -0.49 -6.41
N THR A 72 1.05 -1.76 -6.35
CA THR A 72 1.12 -2.69 -7.49
C THR A 72 0.27 -2.20 -8.65
N TRP A 73 -0.97 -1.79 -8.37
CA TRP A 73 -1.86 -1.20 -9.37
C TRP A 73 -1.25 0.05 -10.00
N MET A 74 -0.63 0.94 -9.22
CA MET A 74 -0.01 2.15 -9.73
C MET A 74 1.16 1.84 -10.67
N VAL A 75 2.00 0.86 -10.33
CA VAL A 75 3.12 0.42 -11.17
C VAL A 75 2.61 -0.20 -12.48
N ILE A 76 1.65 -1.12 -12.39
CA ILE A 76 1.04 -1.78 -13.56
C ILE A 76 0.40 -0.73 -14.48
N LYS A 77 -0.43 0.15 -13.92
CA LYS A 77 -1.05 1.26 -14.67
C LYS A 77 0.01 2.12 -15.36
N SER A 78 1.09 2.47 -14.66
CA SER A 78 2.16 3.30 -15.18
C SER A 78 2.91 2.66 -16.35
N TRP A 79 3.06 1.33 -16.36
CA TRP A 79 3.64 0.61 -17.50
C TRP A 79 2.79 0.76 -18.78
N PHE A 80 1.47 0.87 -18.66
CA PHE A 80 0.58 1.07 -19.81
C PHE A 80 0.44 2.53 -20.27
N GLN A 81 0.91 3.51 -19.48
CA GLN A 81 0.75 4.94 -19.78
C GLN A 81 1.85 5.54 -20.69
N GLY A 82 2.72 4.70 -21.25
CA GLY A 82 3.85 5.12 -22.06
C GLY A 82 5.02 5.71 -21.23
N PRO A 83 6.27 5.48 -21.67
CA PRO A 83 7.44 5.99 -20.97
C PRO A 83 7.59 7.50 -21.16
N VAL A 84 8.06 8.18 -20.12
CA VAL A 84 8.45 9.59 -20.18
C VAL A 84 9.98 9.62 -20.23
N ARG A 85 10.55 10.00 -21.38
CA ARG A 85 12.00 9.94 -21.61
C ARG A 85 12.76 11.07 -20.92
N ASP A 86 12.08 12.19 -20.67
CA ASP A 86 12.67 13.30 -19.95
C ASP A 86 12.54 13.08 -18.45
N VAL A 87 13.68 12.83 -17.81
CA VAL A 87 13.75 12.53 -16.38
C VAL A 87 13.50 13.78 -15.53
N LEU A 88 13.57 14.98 -16.11
CA LEU A 88 13.26 16.25 -15.43
C LEU A 88 11.82 16.70 -15.65
N ALA A 89 11.11 16.09 -16.61
CA ALA A 89 9.73 16.44 -16.89
C ALA A 89 8.83 16.16 -15.69
N GLU A 90 7.97 17.12 -15.40
CA GLU A 90 6.95 16.98 -14.38
C GLU A 90 5.94 15.90 -14.80
N GLN A 91 5.69 14.94 -13.92
CA GLN A 91 4.64 13.95 -14.12
C GLN A 91 3.48 14.20 -13.16
N VAL A 92 2.26 14.03 -13.69
CA VAL A 92 1.03 14.26 -12.95
C VAL A 92 0.33 12.95 -12.66
N VAL A 93 0.04 12.70 -11.38
CA VAL A 93 -0.87 11.65 -10.94
C VAL A 93 -2.16 12.30 -10.43
N HIS A 94 -3.30 11.84 -10.94
CA HIS A 94 -4.60 12.34 -10.49
C HIS A 94 -5.12 11.52 -9.33
N GLY A 95 -5.63 12.21 -8.31
CA GLY A 95 -6.22 11.61 -7.12
C GLY A 95 -7.54 12.28 -6.74
N ARG A 96 -8.27 11.64 -5.83
CA ARG A 96 -9.48 12.16 -5.20
C ARG A 96 -9.49 11.75 -3.73
N VAL A 97 -9.92 12.65 -2.85
CA VAL A 97 -10.02 12.35 -1.42
C VAL A 97 -11.24 11.48 -1.16
N PHE A 98 -11.03 10.27 -0.63
CA PHE A 98 -12.08 9.34 -0.25
C PHE A 98 -12.27 9.29 1.27
N LEU A 99 -13.32 8.59 1.71
CA LEU A 99 -13.69 8.52 3.13
C LEU A 99 -12.55 7.94 4.00
N HIS A 100 -11.81 6.98 3.46
CA HIS A 100 -10.67 6.36 4.13
C HIS A 100 -9.38 7.22 4.12
N ASP A 101 -9.42 8.39 3.49
CA ASP A 101 -8.33 9.37 3.51
C ASP A 101 -8.50 10.43 4.60
N LEU A 102 -9.68 10.50 5.23
CA LEU A 102 -10.02 11.52 6.20
C LEU A 102 -9.52 11.19 7.61
N ASP A 103 -9.25 12.22 8.38
CA ASP A 103 -9.10 12.15 9.83
C ASP A 103 -10.42 12.50 10.56
N PHE A 104 -10.39 12.46 11.90
CA PHE A 104 -11.54 12.84 12.73
C PHE A 104 -11.97 14.31 12.57
N MET A 105 -11.11 15.17 12.02
CA MET A 105 -11.42 16.56 11.70
C MET A 105 -12.02 16.72 10.29
N CYS A 106 -12.34 15.61 9.61
CA CYS A 106 -12.89 15.59 8.25
C CYS A 106 -11.99 16.26 7.20
N HIS A 107 -10.69 16.28 7.48
CA HIS A 107 -9.65 16.74 6.57
C HIS A 107 -8.85 15.57 6.05
N MET A 108 -8.24 15.70 4.87
CA MET A 108 -7.31 14.68 4.40
C MET A 108 -6.19 14.54 5.43
N ASN A 109 -6.04 13.34 5.97
CA ASN A 109 -5.06 13.04 7.01
C ASN A 109 -3.64 13.32 6.50
N ASN A 110 -2.83 14.00 7.31
CA ASN A 110 -1.43 14.34 7.02
C ASN A 110 -0.60 13.14 6.53
N ALA A 111 -0.78 11.96 7.13
CA ALA A 111 -0.07 10.74 6.72
C ALA A 111 -0.47 10.27 5.31
N ARG A 112 -1.69 10.59 4.85
CA ARG A 112 -2.15 10.25 3.51
C ARG A 112 -1.43 11.06 2.45
N TYR A 113 -1.07 12.32 2.70
CA TYR A 113 -0.25 13.09 1.75
C TYR A 113 1.09 12.40 1.49
N LEU A 114 1.80 11.97 2.53
CA LEU A 114 3.09 11.27 2.37
C LEU A 114 2.93 9.95 1.60
N ARG A 115 1.83 9.23 1.86
CA ARG A 115 1.51 7.98 1.17
C ARG A 115 1.16 8.20 -0.31
N GLU A 116 0.40 9.24 -0.65
CA GLU A 116 0.16 9.63 -2.04
C GLU A 116 1.47 9.98 -2.76
N CYS A 117 2.39 10.66 -2.06
CA CYS A 117 3.70 10.97 -2.59
C CYS A 117 4.52 9.70 -2.91
N ASP A 118 4.43 8.63 -2.11
CA ASP A 118 5.04 7.32 -2.45
C ASP A 118 4.48 6.78 -3.76
N PHE A 119 3.15 6.73 -3.92
CA PHE A 119 2.53 6.20 -5.14
C PHE A 119 2.90 7.03 -6.37
N ALA A 120 2.96 8.36 -6.24
CA ALA A 120 3.40 9.22 -7.33
C ALA A 120 4.88 9.02 -7.67
N ARG A 121 5.76 8.77 -6.69
CA ARG A 121 7.15 8.36 -6.96
C ARG A 121 7.23 7.00 -7.63
N TYR A 122 6.37 6.05 -7.26
CA TYR A 122 6.29 4.76 -7.94
C TYR A 122 5.89 4.90 -9.40
N ALA A 123 4.90 5.74 -9.69
CA ALA A 123 4.52 6.06 -11.06
C ALA A 123 5.68 6.76 -11.80
N TYR A 124 6.28 7.77 -11.17
CA TYR A 124 7.38 8.56 -11.74
C TYR A 124 8.57 7.68 -12.14
N CYS A 125 9.08 6.90 -11.19
CA CYS A 125 10.23 6.03 -11.39
C CYS A 125 9.94 4.89 -12.39
N THR A 126 8.69 4.42 -12.44
CA THR A 126 8.26 3.42 -13.41
C THR A 126 8.24 4.00 -14.83
N ARG A 127 7.61 5.16 -15.03
CA ARG A 127 7.46 5.78 -16.35
C ARG A 127 8.76 6.34 -16.91
N ASN A 128 9.65 6.85 -16.05
CA ASN A 128 10.97 7.31 -16.45
C ASN A 128 12.00 6.18 -16.52
N GLY A 129 11.68 4.95 -16.10
CA GLY A 129 12.61 3.82 -16.13
C GLY A 129 13.69 3.84 -15.03
N LEU A 130 13.64 4.79 -14.09
CA LEU A 130 14.58 4.88 -12.96
C LEU A 130 14.64 3.60 -12.13
N PHE A 131 13.51 2.91 -11.94
CA PHE A 131 13.51 1.64 -11.22
C PHE A 131 14.32 0.55 -11.91
N LEU A 132 14.15 0.42 -13.22
CA LEU A 132 14.88 -0.59 -14.01
C LEU A 132 16.36 -0.22 -14.10
N ALA A 133 16.69 1.06 -14.28
CA ALA A 133 18.06 1.54 -14.30
C ALA A 133 18.77 1.33 -12.95
N ALA A 134 18.12 1.66 -11.83
CA ALA A 134 18.68 1.41 -10.50
C ALA A 134 18.91 -0.08 -10.27
N ARG A 135 17.93 -0.93 -10.62
CA ARG A 135 18.05 -2.40 -10.49
C ARG A 135 19.17 -2.97 -11.36
N ALA A 136 19.34 -2.48 -12.60
CA ALA A 136 20.41 -2.92 -13.50
C ALA A 136 21.81 -2.59 -12.96
N LEU A 137 21.91 -1.57 -12.10
CA LEU A 137 23.15 -1.13 -11.46
C LEU A 137 23.34 -1.68 -10.03
N ASP A 138 22.46 -2.58 -9.56
CA ASP A 138 22.38 -3.03 -8.15
C ASP A 138 22.30 -1.87 -7.14
N ALA A 139 21.75 -0.73 -7.59
CA ALA A 139 21.52 0.45 -6.77
C ALA A 139 20.11 0.40 -6.18
N SER A 140 19.98 0.88 -4.95
CA SER A 140 18.68 0.99 -4.26
C SER A 140 18.40 2.45 -3.93
N MET A 141 17.16 2.88 -4.08
CA MET A 141 16.75 4.24 -3.75
C MET A 141 15.85 4.25 -2.52
N LEU A 142 16.28 4.95 -1.47
CA LEU A 142 15.55 5.04 -0.20
C LEU A 142 15.30 6.49 0.18
N ILE A 143 14.17 6.75 0.83
CA ILE A 143 13.85 8.08 1.32
C ILE A 143 14.70 8.38 2.56
N GLY A 144 15.57 9.39 2.46
CA GLY A 144 16.45 9.81 3.55
C GLY A 144 15.90 10.97 4.37
N ALA A 145 15.12 11.86 3.74
CA ALA A 145 14.45 12.96 4.42
C ALA A 145 13.22 13.40 3.61
N THR A 146 12.19 13.86 4.32
CA THR A 146 11.04 14.54 3.72
C THR A 146 10.67 15.74 4.58
N THR A 147 10.23 16.82 3.92
CA THR A 147 9.59 17.94 4.59
C THR A 147 8.37 18.33 3.77
N ILE A 148 7.23 18.46 4.43
CA ILE A 148 5.98 18.80 3.79
C ILE A 148 5.42 20.07 4.42
N ARG A 149 5.00 21.00 3.57
CA ARG A 149 4.31 22.23 3.95
C ARG A 149 2.86 22.15 3.50
N TYR A 150 1.96 22.14 4.46
CA TYR A 150 0.52 22.21 4.22
C TYR A 150 0.09 23.68 4.14
N ARG A 151 -0.62 24.03 3.06
CA ARG A 151 -1.16 25.38 2.84
C ARG A 151 -2.67 25.39 3.00
N ARG A 152 -3.34 24.37 2.44
CA ARG A 152 -4.79 24.17 2.54
C ARG A 152 -5.10 22.68 2.59
N SER A 153 -6.05 22.30 3.45
CA SER A 153 -6.54 20.93 3.49
C SER A 153 -7.43 20.62 2.29
N LEU A 154 -7.29 19.43 1.73
CA LEU A 154 -8.21 18.88 0.73
C LEU A 154 -9.40 18.24 1.43
N ALA A 155 -10.61 18.60 1.00
CA ALA A 155 -11.85 18.11 1.58
C ALA A 155 -12.30 16.78 0.96
N PHE A 156 -13.25 16.09 1.61
CA PHE A 156 -13.87 14.88 1.07
C PHE A 156 -14.40 15.09 -0.35
N GLY A 157 -14.07 14.17 -1.25
CA GLY A 157 -14.50 14.22 -2.64
C GLY A 157 -13.77 15.25 -3.50
N GLU A 158 -12.85 16.05 -2.95
CA GLU A 158 -12.04 16.98 -3.72
C GLU A 158 -11.04 16.22 -4.61
N ALA A 159 -10.98 16.60 -5.89
CA ALA A 159 -10.04 16.03 -6.84
C ALA A 159 -8.76 16.88 -6.87
N PHE A 160 -7.61 16.23 -6.99
CA PHE A 160 -6.31 16.90 -7.00
C PHE A 160 -5.36 16.29 -8.02
N GLU A 161 -4.34 17.06 -8.36
CA GLU A 161 -3.18 16.66 -9.13
C GLU A 161 -1.97 16.60 -8.21
N LEU A 162 -1.31 15.45 -8.19
CA LEU A 162 -0.02 15.29 -7.55
C LEU A 162 1.06 15.36 -8.61
N ARG A 163 1.70 16.52 -8.67
CA ARG A 163 2.75 16.85 -9.65
C ARG A 163 4.10 16.51 -9.04
N THR A 164 4.86 15.64 -9.68
CA THR A 164 6.15 15.13 -9.18
C THR A 164 7.24 15.40 -10.20
N ARG A 165 8.36 15.95 -9.75
CA ARG A 165 9.56 16.17 -10.57
C ARG A 165 10.83 16.05 -9.74
N ILE A 166 11.92 15.65 -10.39
CA ILE A 166 13.28 15.82 -9.84
C ILE A 166 13.68 17.29 -10.03
N VAL A 167 14.10 17.94 -8.95
CA VAL A 167 14.54 19.34 -8.96
C VAL A 167 16.05 19.46 -9.04
N ALA A 168 16.80 18.53 -8.43
CA ALA A 168 18.26 18.47 -8.48
C ALA A 168 18.74 17.09 -8.01
N TRP A 169 20.05 16.85 -8.08
CA TRP A 169 20.70 15.73 -7.39
C TRP A 169 22.10 16.11 -6.95
N ASP A 170 22.60 15.44 -5.93
CA ASP A 170 24.00 15.51 -5.50
C ASP A 170 24.72 14.16 -5.79
N GLU A 171 25.88 13.96 -5.17
CA GLU A 171 26.64 12.71 -5.31
C GLU A 171 25.93 11.48 -4.72
N LYS A 172 24.96 11.66 -3.81
CA LYS A 172 24.37 10.57 -3.02
C LYS A 172 22.87 10.45 -3.15
N SER A 173 22.17 11.46 -3.65
CA SER A 173 20.73 11.61 -3.48
C SER A 173 20.09 12.39 -4.62
N PHE A 174 18.90 11.94 -5.03
CA PHE A 174 17.97 12.76 -5.81
C PHE A 174 17.15 13.66 -4.89
N TYR A 175 16.88 14.87 -5.35
CA TYR A 175 15.94 15.80 -4.72
C TYR A 175 14.68 15.91 -5.56
N LEU A 176 13.54 15.58 -4.96
CA LEU A 176 12.25 15.61 -5.62
C LEU A 176 11.34 16.64 -4.97
N GLU A 177 10.56 17.30 -5.81
CA GLU A 177 9.46 18.17 -5.40
C GLU A 177 8.14 17.53 -5.80
N GLN A 178 7.19 17.50 -4.86
CA GLN A 178 5.85 16.97 -5.07
C GLN A 178 4.81 17.98 -4.61
N ARG A 179 3.92 18.40 -5.53
CA ARG A 179 2.93 19.44 -5.29
C ARG A 179 1.53 18.87 -5.42
N PHE A 180 0.69 19.08 -4.41
CA PHE A 180 -0.73 18.80 -4.44
C PHE A 180 -1.44 20.06 -4.95
N VAL A 181 -2.06 19.96 -6.12
CA VAL A 181 -2.79 21.06 -6.76
C VAL A 181 -4.27 20.67 -6.80
N SER A 182 -5.14 21.48 -6.18
CA SER A 182 -6.58 21.26 -6.26
C SER A 182 -7.05 21.43 -7.70
N LYS A 183 -7.89 20.50 -8.19
CA LYS A 183 -8.51 20.63 -9.51
C LYS A 183 -9.68 21.62 -9.54
N THR A 184 -10.19 22.03 -8.38
CA THR A 184 -11.32 22.95 -8.28
C THR A 184 -10.90 24.37 -8.64
N ASP A 185 -9.75 24.83 -8.13
CA ASP A 185 -9.29 26.21 -8.26
C ASP A 185 -7.81 26.35 -8.65
N GLY A 186 -7.09 25.24 -8.85
CA GLY A 186 -5.67 25.25 -9.18
C GLY A 186 -4.74 25.63 -8.01
N PHE A 187 -5.27 25.73 -6.79
CA PHE A 187 -4.46 26.12 -5.64
C PHE A 187 -3.51 24.99 -5.20
N VAL A 188 -2.27 25.35 -4.87
CA VAL A 188 -1.30 24.39 -4.32
C VAL A 188 -1.59 24.15 -2.84
N SER A 189 -2.31 23.07 -2.54
CA SER A 189 -2.74 22.66 -1.20
C SER A 189 -1.58 22.23 -0.30
N ALA A 190 -0.60 21.51 -0.85
CA ALA A 190 0.59 21.08 -0.12
C ALA A 190 1.80 20.95 -1.04
N VAL A 191 3.00 21.15 -0.49
CA VAL A 191 4.28 20.97 -1.20
C VAL A 191 5.20 20.13 -0.34
N MET A 192 5.78 19.10 -0.94
CA MET A 192 6.72 18.21 -0.29
C MET A 192 8.07 18.25 -1.01
N LEU A 193 9.15 18.42 -0.23
CA LEU A 193 10.51 18.18 -0.66
C LEU A 193 10.97 16.83 -0.12
N CYS A 194 11.63 16.07 -0.97
CA CYS A 194 12.09 14.72 -0.67
C CYS A 194 13.55 14.54 -1.08
N ARG A 195 14.34 13.99 -0.16
CA ARG A 195 15.70 13.51 -0.43
C ARG A 195 15.63 12.00 -0.55
N GLN A 196 15.95 11.50 -1.73
CA GLN A 196 15.97 10.08 -2.05
C GLN A 196 17.42 9.63 -2.25
N ASN A 197 17.97 9.01 -1.21
CA ASN A 197 19.35 8.50 -1.18
C ASN A 197 19.49 7.30 -2.11
N VAL A 198 20.62 7.25 -2.82
CA VAL A 198 21.04 6.12 -3.65
C VAL A 198 22.09 5.33 -2.86
N ILE A 199 21.77 4.06 -2.58
CA ILE A 199 22.66 3.10 -1.92
C ILE A 199 23.32 2.25 -3.01
N ARG A 200 24.62 1.94 -2.83
CA ARG A 200 25.44 1.17 -3.78
C ARG A 200 25.51 1.80 -5.18
N GLY A 201 25.51 3.14 -5.25
CA GLY A 201 25.61 3.90 -6.50
C GLY A 201 25.58 5.40 -6.26
N ASN A 202 25.42 6.16 -7.35
CA ASN A 202 25.15 7.59 -7.29
C ASN A 202 24.04 7.97 -8.29
N PRO A 203 23.35 9.10 -8.08
CA PRO A 203 22.32 9.58 -9.01
C PRO A 203 22.80 9.70 -10.46
N GLN A 204 23.99 10.27 -10.66
CA GLN A 204 24.53 10.52 -12.01
C GLN A 204 24.69 9.22 -12.82
N ARG A 205 25.23 8.16 -12.23
CA ARG A 205 25.44 6.86 -12.87
C ARG A 205 24.12 6.21 -13.28
N ILE A 206 23.07 6.37 -12.47
CA ILE A 206 21.71 5.91 -12.83
C ILE A 206 21.20 6.69 -14.04
N LEU A 207 21.36 8.02 -14.04
CA LEU A 207 20.94 8.87 -15.15
C LEU A 207 21.73 8.60 -16.44
N ASP A 208 23.04 8.42 -16.35
CA ASP A 208 23.90 8.12 -17.50
C ASP A 208 23.51 6.77 -18.13
N HIS A 209 23.24 5.75 -17.30
CA HIS A 209 22.76 4.45 -17.76
C HIS A 209 21.37 4.55 -18.42
N LEU A 210 20.47 5.31 -17.81
CA LEU A 210 19.08 5.46 -18.26
C LEU A 210 18.99 6.26 -19.56
N CYS A 211 19.61 7.43 -19.60
CA CYS A 211 19.49 8.40 -20.67
C CYS A 211 20.47 8.14 -21.82
N LYS A 212 21.53 7.34 -21.60
CA LYS A 212 22.65 7.13 -22.54
C LYS A 212 23.31 8.42 -23.03
N ARG A 213 23.12 9.51 -22.28
CA ARG A 213 23.70 10.84 -22.48
C ARG A 213 23.98 11.44 -21.11
N LYS A 214 24.96 12.32 -21.05
CA LYS A 214 25.19 13.13 -19.86
C LYS A 214 23.98 14.07 -19.68
N VAL A 215 23.34 13.97 -18.53
CA VAL A 215 22.31 14.91 -18.08
C VAL A 215 22.96 15.81 -17.05
N ASP A 216 22.92 17.11 -17.29
CA ASP A 216 23.44 18.09 -16.35
C ASP A 216 22.44 18.32 -15.22
N CYS A 217 22.96 18.47 -14.01
CA CYS A 217 22.14 18.79 -12.85
C CYS A 217 21.53 20.19 -13.03
N PRO A 218 20.21 20.36 -12.84
CA PRO A 218 19.60 21.67 -12.79
C PRO A 218 20.22 22.54 -11.70
N GLU A 219 20.14 23.86 -11.89
CA GLU A 219 20.58 24.82 -10.89
C GLU A 219 19.77 24.66 -9.59
N ILE A 220 20.49 24.50 -8.47
CA ILE A 220 19.87 24.32 -7.16
C ILE A 220 19.40 25.68 -6.67
N SER A 221 18.08 25.90 -6.69
CA SER A 221 17.44 27.10 -6.14
C SER A 221 17.86 27.37 -4.69
N GLU A 222 17.91 28.63 -4.28
CA GLU A 222 18.27 29.06 -2.92
C GLU A 222 17.45 28.35 -1.83
N ASP A 223 16.13 28.26 -2.00
CA ASP A 223 15.24 27.53 -1.08
C ASP A 223 15.66 26.07 -0.88
N LEU A 224 16.02 25.39 -1.97
CA LEU A 224 16.48 24.01 -1.92
C LEU A 224 17.85 23.90 -1.23
N GLN A 225 18.75 24.86 -1.44
CA GLN A 225 20.03 24.91 -0.72
C GLN A 225 19.83 25.08 0.78
N HIS A 226 18.93 25.97 1.21
CA HIS A 226 18.59 26.13 2.63
C HIS A 226 18.03 24.84 3.23
N TRP A 227 17.13 24.17 2.51
CA TRP A 227 16.58 22.90 2.95
C TRP A 227 17.65 21.80 3.06
N ILE A 228 18.57 21.69 2.08
CA ILE A 228 19.69 20.74 2.13
C ILE A 228 20.59 21.02 3.34
N ARG A 229 20.90 22.29 3.62
CA ARG A 229 21.68 22.69 4.80
C ARG A 229 20.96 22.33 6.10
N PHE A 230 19.66 22.56 6.19
CA PHE A 230 18.83 22.20 7.35
C PHE A 230 18.90 20.69 7.64
N ILE A 231 18.66 19.85 6.62
CA ILE A 231 18.72 18.39 6.77
C ILE A 231 20.14 17.92 7.14
N SER A 232 21.17 18.53 6.55
CA SER A 232 22.57 18.18 6.83
C SER A 232 22.97 18.54 8.26
N ALA A 233 22.60 19.72 8.75
CA ALA A 233 22.84 20.17 10.11
C ALA A 233 22.11 19.25 11.12
N SER A 234 20.84 18.93 10.88
CA SER A 234 20.08 17.98 11.71
C SER A 234 20.76 16.61 11.76
N SER A 235 21.22 16.10 10.61
CA SER A 235 21.93 14.82 10.54
C SER A 235 23.27 14.83 11.28
N GLN A 236 23.99 15.96 11.31
CA GLN A 236 25.24 16.10 12.06
C GLN A 236 24.98 16.14 13.58
N ALA A 237 23.96 16.89 14.02
CA ALA A 237 23.57 16.97 15.42
C ALA A 237 23.19 15.58 15.97
N LEU A 238 22.36 14.83 15.23
CA LEU A 238 21.97 13.47 15.62
C LEU A 238 23.16 12.51 15.71
N ARG A 239 24.17 12.64 14.83
CA ARG A 239 25.39 11.83 14.92
C ARG A 239 26.20 12.16 16.17
N ALA A 240 26.33 13.45 16.49
CA ALA A 240 27.03 13.91 17.69
C ALA A 240 26.33 13.40 18.97
N GLU A 241 25.00 13.41 19.01
CA GLU A 241 24.19 12.85 20.11
C GLU A 241 24.36 11.34 20.26
N SER A 242 24.51 10.62 19.15
CA SER A 242 24.57 9.15 19.14
C SER A 242 25.87 8.58 19.73
N GLY A 243 26.94 9.39 19.84
CA GLY A 243 28.27 8.92 20.27
C GLY A 243 28.88 7.84 19.37
N LEU A 244 28.30 7.59 18.20
CA LEU A 244 28.80 6.64 17.21
C LEU A 244 29.94 7.31 16.45
N ASP A 245 31.17 7.01 16.84
CA ASP A 245 32.37 7.39 16.09
C ASP A 245 32.24 6.98 14.60
N ASP A 246 32.84 7.78 13.72
CA ASP A 246 32.77 7.76 12.25
C ASP A 246 33.16 6.41 11.56
N LYS A 247 33.39 5.35 12.33
CA LYS A 247 33.82 4.00 11.88
C LYS A 247 32.70 3.14 11.29
N THR A 248 31.44 3.59 11.31
CA THR A 248 30.32 2.84 10.73
C THR A 248 29.85 3.51 9.44
N LYS A 249 30.68 3.45 8.40
CA LYS A 249 30.32 3.82 7.03
C LYS A 249 30.85 2.79 6.05
#